data_AF-G9YUC7-F1
#
_entry.id   AF-G9YUC7-F1
#
_cell.length_a   1.000
_cell.length_b   1.000
_cell.length_c   1.000
_cell.angle_alpha   90.00
_cell.angle_beta   90.00
_cell.angle_gamma   90.00
#
_symmetry.space_group_name_H-M   'P 1'
#
loop_
_entity.id
_entity.type
_entity.pdbx_description
1 polymer ?
#
loop_
_entity_poly.entity_id
_entity_poly.type
_entity_poly.pdbx_seq_one_letter_code
_entity_poly.pdbx_strand_id
1 'polypeptide(L)'
;MEARHVLQAGRYGPESGLAGGGGPLHPYQHRPPLLCSLREVSAMPLLETCTDHVRGEAFFTITAAETWSIAMVKRLKAKYPEEVEIRITNPDGSMVARLPFAWMRIVPKKAISEEHRAKLADVLSRSRATGGNTPNSGEQATLHTGIPQA
;
A
#
# COMPACT_ATOMS: atom_id res chain seq x y z
N MET A 1 35.03 -15.45 -53.52
CA MET A 1 35.66 -16.74 -53.21
C MET A 1 35.03 -17.25 -51.93
N GLU A 2 34.19 -18.28 -52.04
CA GLU A 2 33.72 -19.07 -50.90
C GLU A 2 34.90 -19.81 -50.26
N ALA A 3 34.84 -20.01 -48.94
CA ALA A 3 35.41 -21.19 -48.30
C ALA A 3 34.55 -21.56 -47.08
N ARG A 4 33.70 -22.56 -47.29
CA ARG A 4 33.03 -23.37 -46.27
C ARG A 4 34.02 -24.40 -45.76
N HIS A 5 34.02 -24.70 -44.45
CA HIS A 5 34.31 -26.01 -43.84
C HIS A 5 34.31 -25.88 -42.31
N VAL A 6 33.94 -26.83 -41.47
CA VAL A 6 33.15 -28.09 -41.51
C VAL A 6 32.99 -28.48 -40.03
N LEU A 7 31.85 -29.07 -39.68
CA LEU A 7 31.53 -29.66 -38.37
C LEU A 7 32.47 -30.83 -38.01
N GLN A 8 32.78 -31.02 -36.72
CA GLN A 8 32.93 -32.38 -36.19
C GLN A 8 32.54 -32.49 -34.71
N ALA A 9 31.51 -33.29 -34.47
CA ALA A 9 31.10 -33.81 -33.17
C ALA A 9 31.98 -35.01 -32.75
N GLY A 10 32.43 -35.04 -31.49
CA GLY A 10 32.85 -36.27 -30.80
C GLY A 10 31.69 -36.72 -29.91
N ARG A 11 30.89 -37.72 -30.30
CA ARG A 11 31.08 -39.18 -30.13
C ARG A 11 31.18 -39.63 -28.67
N TYR A 12 30.02 -40.01 -28.17
CA TYR A 12 29.75 -40.86 -27.00
C TYR A 12 30.23 -42.29 -27.24
N GLY A 13 30.72 -42.94 -26.18
CA GLY A 13 30.98 -44.38 -26.11
C GLY A 13 31.27 -44.82 -24.64
N PRO A 14 30.59 -45.85 -24.11
CA PRO A 14 30.57 -46.22 -22.68
C PRO A 14 31.65 -47.26 -22.34
N GLU A 15 31.94 -47.54 -21.06
CA GLU A 15 32.10 -48.89 -20.48
C GLU A 15 32.02 -48.84 -18.93
N SER A 16 31.49 -49.92 -18.39
CA SER A 16 30.96 -50.22 -17.05
C SER A 16 32.00 -50.57 -15.98
N GLY A 17 31.66 -50.39 -14.68
CA GLY A 17 32.44 -50.97 -13.58
C GLY A 17 31.99 -50.64 -12.13
N LEU A 18 30.97 -51.36 -11.67
CA LEU A 18 30.58 -51.81 -10.31
C LEU A 18 31.19 -51.24 -8.99
N ALA A 19 30.26 -51.13 -8.03
CA ALA A 19 30.32 -51.49 -6.59
C ALA A 19 30.65 -50.42 -5.54
N GLY A 20 29.72 -50.26 -4.59
CA GLY A 20 30.00 -49.68 -3.27
C GLY A 20 28.80 -48.94 -2.66
N GLY A 21 28.15 -49.54 -1.67
CA GLY A 21 26.93 -49.03 -1.05
C GLY A 21 27.11 -47.78 -0.17
N GLY A 22 25.98 -47.09 0.04
CA GLY A 22 25.81 -46.00 0.98
C GLY A 22 24.37 -45.50 0.87
N GLY A 23 23.56 -45.66 1.90
CA GLY A 23 22.13 -45.34 1.91
C GLY A 23 21.82 -43.87 1.60
N PRO A 24 20.54 -43.49 1.44
CA PRO A 24 20.18 -42.14 1.06
C PRO A 24 20.49 -41.17 2.20
N LEU A 25 21.65 -40.51 2.13
CA LEU A 25 21.87 -39.25 2.81
C LEU A 25 20.95 -38.26 2.13
N HIS A 26 19.80 -38.02 2.75
CA HIS A 26 18.92 -36.93 2.39
C HIS A 26 19.76 -35.65 2.37
N PRO A 27 19.97 -34.99 1.22
CA PRO A 27 20.67 -33.73 1.23
C PRO A 27 19.75 -32.78 1.99
N TYR A 28 20.17 -32.36 3.18
CA TYR A 28 19.86 -31.03 3.66
C TYR A 28 20.39 -30.09 2.57
N GLN A 29 19.54 -29.83 1.58
CA GLN A 29 19.74 -28.71 0.69
C GLN A 29 19.69 -27.50 1.60
N HIS A 30 20.88 -27.05 1.96
CA HIS A 30 21.12 -25.77 2.58
C HIS A 30 20.49 -24.76 1.63
N ARG A 31 19.22 -24.41 1.86
CA ARG A 31 18.57 -23.34 1.12
C ARG A 31 19.41 -22.12 1.46
N PRO A 32 20.14 -21.52 0.51
CA PRO A 32 20.84 -20.28 0.82
C PRO A 32 19.76 -19.34 1.37
N PRO A 33 20.03 -18.60 2.46
CA PRO A 33 19.12 -17.55 2.86
C PRO A 33 18.91 -16.72 1.60
N LEU A 34 17.64 -16.54 1.22
CA LEU A 34 17.27 -15.78 0.05
C LEU A 34 18.13 -14.53 0.08
N LEU A 35 19.06 -14.43 -0.86
CA LEU A 35 19.80 -13.21 -1.11
C LEU A 35 18.69 -12.29 -1.58
N CYS A 36 18.03 -11.63 -0.62
CA CYS A 36 17.15 -10.52 -0.88
C CYS A 36 18.06 -9.61 -1.67
N SER A 37 17.77 -9.54 -2.97
CA SER A 37 18.62 -8.91 -3.95
C SER A 37 19.15 -7.63 -3.33
N LEU A 38 20.46 -7.41 -3.42
CA LEU A 38 20.98 -6.06 -3.26
C LEU A 38 20.19 -5.22 -4.26
N ARG A 39 19.09 -4.63 -3.81
CA ARG A 39 18.52 -3.46 -4.44
C ARG A 39 19.65 -2.48 -4.26
N GLU A 40 20.34 -2.24 -5.36
CA GLU A 40 21.08 -1.01 -5.56
C GLU A 40 20.26 0.07 -4.87
N VAL A 41 20.85 0.66 -3.82
CA VAL A 41 20.21 1.71 -3.04
C VAL A 41 20.26 2.94 -3.94
N SER A 42 19.49 2.90 -5.04
CA SER A 42 19.22 4.07 -5.85
C SER A 42 18.68 5.11 -4.88
N ALA A 43 19.31 6.28 -4.85
CA ALA A 43 18.95 7.38 -3.96
C ALA A 43 17.44 7.43 -3.80
N MET A 44 16.94 7.13 -2.59
CA MET A 44 15.52 7.24 -2.32
C MET A 44 15.16 8.71 -2.60
N PRO A 45 14.19 8.98 -3.49
CA PRO A 45 13.84 10.35 -3.79
C PRO A 45 13.40 11.02 -2.50
N LEU A 46 13.92 12.23 -2.24
CA LEU A 46 13.43 13.06 -1.16
C LEU A 46 11.99 13.45 -1.52
N LEU A 47 11.03 12.91 -0.78
CA LEU A 47 9.62 13.25 -0.92
C LEU A 47 9.23 14.15 0.25
N GLU A 48 8.79 15.36 -0.06
CA GLU A 48 8.31 16.31 0.94
C GLU A 48 6.83 16.62 0.76
N THR A 49 6.15 16.87 1.88
CA THR A 49 4.81 17.43 1.88
C THR A 49 4.87 18.83 2.47
N CYS A 50 4.49 19.84 1.70
CA CYS A 50 4.46 21.24 2.14
C CYS A 50 3.01 21.72 2.28
N THR A 51 2.77 22.55 3.30
CA THR A 51 1.46 23.14 3.56
C THR A 51 1.61 24.65 3.69
N ASP A 52 1.00 25.39 2.77
CA ASP A 52 1.10 26.84 2.69
C ASP A 52 -0.26 27.49 2.91
N HIS A 53 -0.33 28.44 3.85
CA HIS A 53 -1.52 29.24 4.10
C HIS A 53 -1.19 30.72 3.90
N VAL A 54 -2.00 31.40 3.07
CA VAL A 54 -1.91 32.85 2.90
C VAL A 54 -2.87 33.50 3.89
N ARG A 55 -2.38 34.48 4.66
CA ARG A 55 -3.18 35.18 5.68
C ARG A 55 -4.47 35.74 5.07
N GLY A 56 -5.61 35.34 5.63
CA GLY A 56 -6.93 35.80 5.19
C GLY A 56 -7.64 34.85 4.22
N GLU A 57 -6.94 33.84 3.68
CA GLU A 57 -7.58 32.82 2.85
C GLU A 57 -8.32 31.78 3.70
N ALA A 58 -9.46 31.31 3.20
CA ALA A 58 -10.27 30.28 3.85
C ALA A 58 -9.73 28.86 3.58
N PHE A 59 -8.71 28.72 2.74
CA PHE A 59 -8.10 27.46 2.34
C PHE A 59 -6.58 27.55 2.50
N PHE A 60 -5.93 26.39 2.64
CA PHE A 60 -4.50 26.24 2.49
C PHE A 60 -4.19 25.38 1.27
N THR A 61 -3.00 25.56 0.72
CA THR A 61 -2.49 24.74 -0.38
C THR A 61 -1.57 23.67 0.18
N ILE A 62 -1.75 22.42 -0.25
CA ILE A 62 -0.85 21.32 0.05
C ILE A 62 -0.17 20.84 -1.22
N THR A 63 1.15 20.72 -1.16
CA THR A 63 1.95 19.98 -2.13
C THR A 63 2.18 18.60 -1.53
N ALA A 64 1.56 17.56 -2.10
CA ALA A 64 1.63 16.20 -1.60
C ALA A 64 2.52 15.35 -2.52
N ALA A 65 3.74 15.04 -2.06
CA ALA A 65 4.63 14.09 -2.74
C ALA A 65 4.84 12.79 -1.95
N GLU A 66 4.59 12.79 -0.63
CA GLU A 66 4.70 11.59 0.19
C GLU A 66 3.49 10.67 0.04
N THR A 67 3.70 9.36 0.19
CA THR A 67 2.63 8.35 0.06
C THR A 67 1.45 8.62 1.00
N TRP A 68 1.71 9.02 2.24
CA TRP A 68 0.65 9.27 3.23
C TRP A 68 -0.18 10.51 2.89
N SER A 69 0.43 11.56 2.36
CA SER A 69 -0.25 12.81 2.02
C SER A 69 -1.05 12.65 0.73
N ILE A 70 -0.50 11.96 -0.28
CA ILE A 70 -1.21 11.58 -1.51
C ILE A 70 -2.47 10.76 -1.16
N ALA A 71 -2.34 9.74 -0.32
CA ALA A 71 -3.47 8.91 0.08
C ALA A 71 -4.51 9.71 0.88
N MET A 72 -4.05 10.61 1.76
CA MET A 72 -4.92 11.47 2.56
C MET A 72 -5.74 12.42 1.67
N VAL A 73 -5.12 13.12 0.72
CA VAL A 73 -5.82 14.03 -0.19
C VAL A 73 -6.82 13.27 -1.07
N LYS A 74 -6.45 12.12 -1.63
CA LYS A 74 -7.37 11.28 -2.42
C LYS A 74 -8.58 10.84 -1.60
N ARG A 75 -8.37 10.40 -0.35
CA ARG A 75 -9.45 10.01 0.56
C ARG A 75 -10.36 11.19 0.90
N LEU A 76 -9.78 12.37 1.13
CA LEU A 76 -10.56 13.59 1.43
C LEU A 76 -11.35 14.06 0.21
N LYS A 77 -10.77 14.03 -1.00
CA LYS A 77 -11.50 14.35 -2.24
C LYS A 77 -12.67 13.41 -2.48
N ALA A 78 -12.50 12.12 -2.24
CA ALA A 78 -13.58 11.14 -2.38
C ALA A 78 -14.73 11.39 -1.39
N LYS A 79 -14.41 11.84 -0.16
CA LYS A 79 -15.41 12.07 0.90
C LYS A 79 -16.06 13.45 0.82
N TYR A 80 -15.31 14.46 0.41
CA TYR A 80 -15.71 15.87 0.36
C TYR A 80 -15.29 16.47 -1.00
N PRO A 81 -15.96 16.07 -2.09
CA PRO A 81 -15.55 16.45 -3.44
C PRO A 81 -15.63 17.95 -3.70
N GLU A 82 -16.57 18.66 -3.06
CA GLU A 82 -16.74 20.11 -3.25
C GLU A 82 -15.76 20.96 -2.43
N GLU A 83 -15.30 20.46 -1.28
CA GLU A 83 -14.42 21.20 -0.37
C GLU A 83 -12.93 21.01 -0.71
N VAL A 84 -12.58 19.92 -1.40
CA VAL A 84 -11.21 19.59 -1.78
C VAL A 84 -11.02 19.81 -3.27
N GLU A 85 -10.16 20.76 -3.63
CA GLU A 85 -9.84 21.07 -5.02
C GLU A 85 -8.44 20.52 -5.35
N ILE A 86 -8.34 19.53 -6.24
CA ILE A 86 -7.05 19.07 -6.78
C ILE A 86 -6.76 19.89 -8.03
N ARG A 87 -5.67 20.66 -8.01
CA ARG A 87 -5.31 21.58 -9.10
C ARG A 87 -4.44 20.93 -10.16
N ILE A 88 -3.45 20.18 -9.71
CA ILE A 88 -2.45 19.54 -10.57
C ILE A 88 -2.22 18.15 -10.01
N THR A 89 -2.18 17.14 -10.89
CA THR A 89 -1.72 15.79 -10.57
C THR A 89 -0.65 15.42 -11.57
N ASN A 90 0.53 15.07 -11.06
CA ASN A 90 1.66 14.65 -11.87
C ASN A 90 1.58 13.15 -12.18
N PRO A 91 2.28 12.65 -13.23
CA PRO A 91 2.28 11.23 -13.57
C PRO A 91 2.80 10.30 -12.47
N ASP A 92 3.69 10.80 -11.60
CA ASP A 92 4.19 10.07 -10.43
C ASP A 92 3.18 9.97 -9.28
N GLY A 93 2.02 10.62 -9.41
CA GLY A 93 0.95 10.65 -8.43
C GLY A 93 1.06 11.77 -7.38
N SER A 94 2.15 12.55 -7.40
CA SER A 94 2.24 13.78 -6.61
C SER A 94 1.23 14.81 -7.10
N MET A 95 0.77 15.70 -6.20
CA MET A 95 -0.29 16.64 -6.53
C MET A 95 -0.24 17.92 -5.71
N VAL A 96 -0.87 18.96 -6.25
CA VAL A 96 -1.18 20.20 -5.53
C VAL A 96 -2.68 20.28 -5.33
N ALA A 97 -3.11 20.46 -4.09
CA ALA A 97 -4.52 20.56 -3.73
C ALA A 97 -4.79 21.73 -2.78
N ARG A 98 -6.03 22.23 -2.77
CA ARG A 98 -6.55 23.18 -1.79
C ARG A 98 -7.53 22.50 -0.87
N LEU A 99 -7.38 22.75 0.42
CA LEU A 99 -8.23 22.24 1.48
C LEU A 99 -8.66 23.40 2.39
N PRO A 100 -9.83 23.31 3.05
CA PRO A 100 -10.27 24.33 4.00
C PRO A 100 -9.26 24.52 5.14
N PHE A 101 -8.90 25.77 5.41
CA PHE A 101 -8.02 26.14 6.52
C PHE A 101 -8.60 25.74 7.88
N ALA A 102 -9.93 25.75 8.00
CA ALA A 102 -10.64 25.28 9.19
C ALA A 102 -10.31 23.84 9.61
N TRP A 103 -9.77 23.01 8.71
CA TRP A 103 -9.37 21.63 9.01
C TRP A 103 -7.94 21.50 9.51
N MET A 104 -7.10 22.54 9.32
CA MET A 104 -5.71 22.50 9.73
C MET A 104 -5.61 22.52 11.25
N ARG A 105 -5.02 21.47 11.83
CA ARG A 105 -4.97 21.31 13.29
C ARG A 105 -3.62 20.75 13.74
N ILE A 106 -2.85 21.57 14.45
CA ILE A 106 -1.59 21.16 15.08
C ILE A 106 -1.90 20.87 16.55
N VAL A 107 -2.07 19.58 16.89
CA VAL A 107 -2.34 19.17 18.27
C VAL A 107 -1.27 18.20 18.73
N PRO A 108 -0.55 18.51 19.83
CA PRO A 108 0.38 17.58 20.45
C PRO A 108 -0.30 16.26 20.78
N LYS A 109 0.39 15.14 20.54
CA LYS A 109 -0.09 13.84 20.99
C LYS A 109 -0.14 13.84 22.52
N LYS A 110 -1.29 13.49 23.09
CA LYS A 110 -1.40 13.30 24.55
C LYS A 110 -0.54 12.13 24.97
N ALA A 111 0.20 12.28 26.06
CA ALA A 111 0.87 11.16 26.72
C ALA A 111 -0.20 10.22 27.27
N ILE A 112 -0.20 8.98 26.79
CA ILE A 112 -1.08 7.92 27.29
C ILE A 112 -0.32 7.13 28.36
N SER A 113 -0.96 6.87 29.51
CA SER A 113 -0.38 5.98 30.51
C SER A 113 -0.36 4.54 30.00
N GLU A 114 0.56 3.71 30.51
CA GLU A 114 0.68 2.31 30.12
C GLU A 114 -0.63 1.53 30.36
N GLU A 115 -1.33 1.84 31.46
CA GLU A 115 -2.63 1.24 31.78
C GLU A 115 -3.71 1.58 30.74
N HIS A 116 -3.76 2.83 30.26
CA HIS A 116 -4.66 3.22 29.17
C HIS A 116 -4.30 2.56 27.85
N ARG A 117 -3.00 2.41 27.57
CA ARG A 117 -2.52 1.71 26.37
C ARG A 117 -2.93 0.24 26.38
N ALA A 118 -2.81 -0.43 27.51
CA ALA A 118 -3.21 -1.83 27.67
C ALA A 118 -4.72 -2.02 27.50
N LYS A 119 -5.54 -1.13 28.08
CA LYS A 119 -7.01 -1.16 27.89
C LYS A 119 -7.41 -0.98 26.43
N LEU A 120 -6.76 -0.06 25.70
CA LEU A 120 -7.01 0.14 24.27
C LEU A 120 -6.58 -1.07 23.44
N ALA A 121 -5.43 -1.68 23.76
CA ALA A 121 -4.95 -2.88 23.06
C ALA A 121 -5.91 -4.07 23.24
N ASP A 122 -6.45 -4.25 24.45
CA ASP A 122 -7.41 -5.31 24.76
C ASP A 122 -8.79 -5.08 24.10
N VAL A 123 -9.25 -3.84 23.99
CA VAL A 123 -10.46 -3.53 23.21
C VAL A 123 -10.22 -3.85 21.73
N LEU A 124 -9.06 -3.46 21.20
CA LEU A 124 -8.74 -3.69 19.78
C LEU A 124 -8.59 -5.17 19.44
N SER A 125 -8.00 -5.97 20.34
CA SER A 125 -7.87 -7.42 20.17
C SER A 125 -9.23 -8.11 20.18
N ARG A 126 -10.13 -7.70 21.09
CA ARG A 126 -11.51 -8.19 21.14
C ARG A 126 -12.28 -7.86 19.87
N SER A 127 -12.22 -6.62 19.38
CA SER A 127 -12.89 -6.23 18.13
C SER A 127 -12.35 -6.95 16.90
N ARG A 128 -11.05 -7.31 16.87
CA ARG A 128 -10.47 -8.13 15.80
C ARG A 128 -10.91 -9.59 15.86
N ALA A 129 -11.13 -10.14 17.04
CA ALA A 129 -11.61 -11.51 17.22
C ALA A 129 -13.09 -11.68 16.81
N THR A 130 -13.90 -10.62 16.90
CA THR A 130 -15.33 -10.62 16.53
C THR A 130 -15.59 -10.27 15.06
N GLY A 131 -14.59 -10.33 14.17
CA GLY A 131 -14.67 -9.81 12.80
C GLY A 131 -15.91 -10.25 12.00
N GLY A 132 -16.78 -9.26 11.70
CA GLY A 132 -17.57 -9.18 10.46
C GLY A 132 -18.97 -9.82 10.44
N ASN A 133 -20.00 -9.06 10.82
CA ASN A 133 -21.26 -9.02 10.06
C ASN A 133 -22.07 -7.76 10.42
N THR A 134 -22.23 -6.84 9.48
CA THR A 134 -23.36 -5.91 9.51
C THR A 134 -23.99 -6.00 8.13
N PRO A 135 -25.11 -6.72 7.96
CA PRO A 135 -25.88 -6.65 6.73
C PRO A 135 -26.39 -5.22 6.59
N ASN A 136 -26.12 -4.62 5.43
CA ASN A 136 -26.77 -3.40 4.98
C ASN A 136 -28.24 -3.72 4.70
N SER A 137 -29.11 -3.68 5.71
CA SER A 137 -30.56 -3.74 5.52
C SER A 137 -31.08 -2.35 5.20
N GLY A 138 -30.87 -1.93 3.96
CA GLY A 138 -31.59 -0.82 3.35
C GLY A 138 -32.98 -1.27 2.92
N GLU A 139 -33.85 -1.60 3.88
CA GLU A 139 -35.29 -1.75 3.64
C GLU A 139 -35.99 -0.49 4.13
N GLN A 140 -35.93 0.57 3.32
CA GLN A 140 -36.90 1.66 3.43
C GLN A 140 -38.13 1.24 2.62
N ALA A 141 -39.07 0.59 3.30
CA ALA A 141 -40.43 0.47 2.80
C ALA A 141 -41.04 1.88 2.72
N THR A 142 -41.07 2.46 1.53
CA THR A 142 -41.94 3.61 1.23
C THR A 142 -43.38 3.10 1.20
N LEU A 143 -44.07 3.19 2.33
CA LEU A 143 -45.53 3.13 2.39
C LEU A 143 -46.07 4.35 1.62
N HIS A 144 -46.47 4.17 0.36
CA HIS A 144 -47.32 5.14 -0.30
C HIS A 144 -48.70 5.07 0.37
N THR A 145 -49.04 6.05 1.20
CA THR A 145 -50.43 6.23 1.63
C THR A 145 -51.07 7.17 0.62
N GLY A 146 -51.98 6.62 -0.19
CA GLY A 146 -52.77 7.38 -1.15
C GLY A 146 -53.56 8.47 -0.45
N ILE A 147 -53.44 9.69 -0.96
CA ILE A 147 -54.31 10.81 -0.64
C ILE A 147 -55.60 10.62 -1.45
N PRO A 148 -56.80 10.60 -0.84
CA PRO A 148 -58.03 10.55 -1.60
C PRO A 148 -58.31 11.94 -2.20
N GLN A 149 -58.60 11.99 -3.51
CA GLN A 149 -59.22 13.16 -4.13
C GLN A 149 -60.67 13.26 -3.62
N ALA A 150 -61.04 14.47 -3.21
CA ALA A 150 -62.42 14.91 -3.03
C ALA A 150 -62.83 15.76 -4.24
#